data_AF-A0A1B6D450-F1
#
_entry.id   AF-A0A1B6D450-F1
#
_cell.length_a   1.000
_cell.length_b   1.000
_cell.length_c   1.000
_cell.angle_alpha   90.00
_cell.angle_beta   90.00
_cell.angle_gamma   90.00
#
_symmetry.space_group_name_H-M   'P 1'
#
loop_
_entity.id
_entity.type
_entity.pdbx_description
1 polymer ?
#
loop_
_entity_poly.entity_id
_entity_poly.type
_entity_poly.pdbx_seq_one_letter_code
_entity_poly.pdbx_strand_id
1 'polypeptide(L)'
;RHSVGRFGNYNCDSPWALVESAAKAMKAKHGDNIEFVLWTGDGLSGTASGRSSERQVSALKNLTHLLSQTFSGQFVFPVLGHDDPGWNPGERLRYRDVAHFWSHWLPDEAIQTFNIGGYYTIELK
;
A
#
# COMPACT_ATOMS: atom_id res chain seq x y z
N ARG A 1 -8.21 -31.36 -6.32
CA ARG A 1 -8.42 -29.89 -6.35
C ARG A 1 -8.33 -29.39 -4.91
N HIS A 2 -7.33 -28.57 -4.59
CA HIS A 2 -7.24 -27.98 -3.25
C HIS A 2 -8.36 -26.93 -3.09
N SER A 3 -9.10 -26.99 -1.98
CA SER A 3 -10.10 -25.97 -1.66
C SER A 3 -9.43 -24.66 -1.28
N VAL A 4 -10.02 -23.54 -1.67
CA VAL A 4 -9.59 -22.21 -1.23
C VAL A 4 -10.04 -22.03 0.23
N GLY A 5 -9.08 -21.80 1.13
CA GLY A 5 -9.38 -21.55 2.54
C GLY A 5 -9.78 -20.09 2.77
N ARG A 6 -10.33 -19.79 3.95
CA ARG A 6 -10.72 -18.41 4.36
C ARG A 6 -9.57 -17.40 4.19
N PHE A 7 -8.34 -17.83 4.45
CA PHE A 7 -7.13 -17.01 4.39
C PHE A 7 -6.30 -17.26 3.13
N GLY A 8 -6.87 -17.93 2.12
CA GLY A 8 -6.24 -18.11 0.81
C GLY A 8 -5.83 -19.54 0.51
N ASN A 9 -4.91 -19.64 -0.46
CA ASN A 9 -4.33 -20.88 -0.96
C ASN A 9 -2.88 -20.59 -1.40
N TYR A 10 -2.01 -21.61 -1.38
CA TYR A 10 -0.58 -21.45 -1.69
C TYR A 10 -0.29 -20.94 -3.11
N ASN A 11 -1.26 -21.02 -4.03
CA ASN A 11 -1.12 -20.59 -5.43
C ASN A 11 -2.09 -19.45 -5.79
N CYS A 12 -2.41 -18.57 -4.84
CA CYS A 12 -3.32 -17.44 -5.03
C CYS A 12 -2.78 -16.16 -4.38
N ASP A 13 -3.25 -15.01 -4.87
CA ASP A 13 -3.06 -13.72 -4.20
C ASP A 13 -3.74 -13.69 -2.83
N SER A 14 -3.31 -12.76 -1.98
CA SER A 14 -3.83 -12.59 -0.62
C SER A 14 -5.29 -12.11 -0.63
N PRO A 15 -6.25 -12.85 -0.03
CA PRO A 15 -7.60 -12.33 0.17
C PRO A 15 -7.59 -11.23 1.24
N TRP A 16 -8.57 -10.32 1.19
CA TRP A 16 -8.69 -9.22 2.14
C TRP A 16 -8.68 -9.68 3.62
N ALA A 17 -9.34 -10.81 3.92
CA ALA A 17 -9.35 -11.39 5.26
C ALA A 17 -7.95 -11.72 5.81
N LEU A 18 -7.01 -12.12 4.94
CA LEU A 18 -5.62 -12.34 5.34
C LEU A 18 -4.92 -11.01 5.66
N VAL A 19 -5.08 -10.01 4.79
CA VAL A 19 -4.49 -8.66 4.96
C VAL A 19 -4.97 -8.02 6.26
N GLU A 20 -6.28 -8.03 6.53
CA GLU A 20 -6.84 -7.51 7.79
C GLU A 20 -6.32 -8.26 9.02
N SER A 21 -6.24 -9.58 8.94
CA SER A 21 -5.74 -10.39 10.05
C SER A 21 -4.27 -10.10 10.37
N ALA A 22 -3.46 -9.86 9.33
CA ALA A 22 -2.05 -9.51 9.47
C ALA A 22 -1.90 -8.11 10.11
N ALA A 23 -2.62 -7.10 9.62
CA ALA A 23 -2.62 -5.75 10.19
C ALA A 23 -3.01 -5.77 11.68
N LYS A 24 -4.06 -6.51 12.02
CA LYS A 24 -4.49 -6.69 13.42
C LYS A 24 -3.42 -7.38 14.27
N ALA A 25 -2.76 -8.41 13.76
CA ALA A 25 -1.71 -9.12 14.48
C ALA A 25 -0.47 -8.25 14.71
N MET A 26 -0.07 -7.44 13.71
CA MET A 26 1.03 -6.48 13.84
C MET A 26 0.76 -5.49 14.98
N LYS A 27 -0.43 -4.88 15.00
CA LYS A 27 -0.85 -3.97 16.09
C LYS A 27 -0.90 -4.68 17.44
N ALA A 28 -1.45 -5.88 17.52
CA ALA A 28 -1.57 -6.61 18.78
C ALA A 28 -0.21 -7.02 19.37
N LYS A 29 0.77 -7.34 18.51
CA LYS A 29 2.09 -7.81 18.96
C LYS A 29 3.00 -6.69 19.43
N HIS A 30 2.96 -5.54 18.77
CA HIS A 30 3.88 -4.44 19.04
C HIS A 30 3.22 -3.26 19.77
N GLY A 31 1.88 -3.20 19.81
CA GLY A 31 1.15 -2.09 20.40
C GLY A 31 1.60 -0.76 19.80
N ASP A 32 1.79 0.23 20.67
CA ASP A 32 2.28 1.55 20.29
C ASP A 32 3.82 1.65 20.23
N ASN A 33 4.54 0.55 20.47
CA ASN A 33 6.03 0.52 20.44
C ASN A 33 6.62 0.40 19.03
N ILE A 34 5.81 0.60 17.98
CA ILE A 34 6.31 0.70 16.62
C ILE A 34 6.80 2.13 16.42
N GLU A 35 8.04 2.31 15.99
CA GLU A 35 8.57 3.65 15.67
C GLU A 35 8.13 4.09 14.27
N PHE A 36 8.19 3.16 13.31
CA PHE A 36 7.77 3.38 11.93
C PHE A 36 7.41 2.08 11.22
N VAL A 37 6.73 2.21 10.09
CA VAL A 37 6.38 1.11 9.18
C VAL A 37 6.97 1.39 7.81
N LEU A 38 7.65 0.41 7.22
CA LEU A 38 8.01 0.42 5.81
C LEU A 38 6.98 -0.41 5.04
N TRP A 39 6.31 0.21 4.07
CA TRP A 39 5.38 -0.49 3.17
C TRP A 39 5.95 -0.47 1.75
N THR A 40 6.60 -1.56 1.35
CA THR A 40 7.39 -1.63 0.11
C THR A 40 6.57 -2.05 -1.13
N GLY A 41 5.30 -1.67 -1.18
CA GLY A 41 4.46 -1.84 -2.37
C GLY A 41 3.92 -3.24 -2.61
N ASP A 42 3.57 -3.51 -3.87
CA ASP A 42 2.86 -4.70 -4.37
C ASP A 42 1.59 -5.01 -3.58
N GLY A 43 0.84 -3.94 -3.28
CA GLY A 43 -0.43 -4.03 -2.56
C GLY A 43 -1.59 -4.53 -3.43
N LEU A 44 -1.34 -4.75 -4.73
CA LEU A 44 -2.35 -5.04 -5.73
C LEU A 44 -2.10 -6.39 -6.37
N SER A 45 -3.19 -7.10 -6.68
CA SER A 45 -3.13 -8.35 -7.40
C SER A 45 -2.58 -8.12 -8.81
N GLY A 46 -1.45 -8.77 -9.12
CA GLY A 46 -0.86 -8.80 -10.46
C GLY A 46 -1.67 -9.63 -11.48
N THR A 47 -2.64 -10.43 -11.01
CA THR A 47 -3.53 -11.24 -11.86
C THR A 47 -4.84 -10.53 -12.24
N ALA A 48 -5.13 -9.37 -11.64
CA ALA A 48 -6.31 -8.59 -11.97
C ALA A 48 -6.22 -7.98 -13.38
N SER A 49 -7.31 -8.06 -14.16
CA SER A 49 -7.37 -7.53 -15.51
C SER A 49 -7.20 -6.00 -15.52
N GLY A 50 -6.03 -5.53 -15.97
CA GLY A 50 -5.71 -4.11 -16.18
C GLY A 50 -5.09 -3.44 -14.96
N ARG A 51 -3.82 -3.00 -15.13
CA ARG A 51 -3.14 -2.13 -14.17
C ARG A 51 -3.94 -0.85 -13.98
N SER A 52 -4.11 -0.41 -12.72
CA SER A 52 -4.91 0.73 -12.30
C SER A 52 -6.42 0.65 -12.62
N SER A 53 -6.97 -0.56 -12.78
CA SER A 53 -8.43 -0.77 -12.88
C SER A 53 -9.19 -0.19 -11.67
N GLU A 54 -10.50 0.02 -11.81
CA GLU A 54 -11.33 0.53 -10.71
C GLU A 54 -11.15 -0.29 -9.42
N ARG A 55 -11.14 -1.62 -9.54
CA ARG A 55 -10.92 -2.54 -8.42
C ARG A 55 -9.56 -2.35 -7.78
N GLN A 56 -8.50 -2.22 -8.57
CA GLN A 56 -7.15 -2.02 -8.06
C GLN A 56 -7.01 -0.67 -7.33
N VAL A 57 -7.61 0.40 -7.84
CA VAL A 57 -7.59 1.68 -7.14
C VAL A 57 -8.39 1.63 -5.84
N SER A 58 -9.54 0.98 -5.81
CA SER A 58 -10.29 0.75 -4.57
C SER A 58 -9.49 -0.10 -3.59
N ALA A 59 -8.78 -1.12 -4.06
CA ALA A 59 -7.90 -1.93 -3.22
C ALA A 59 -6.74 -1.10 -2.64
N LEU A 60 -6.09 -0.26 -3.44
CA LEU A 60 -5.02 0.63 -2.97
C LEU A 60 -5.54 1.58 -1.89
N LYS A 61 -6.69 2.23 -2.12
CA LYS A 61 -7.33 3.10 -1.13
C LYS A 61 -7.69 2.37 0.16
N ASN A 62 -8.26 1.16 0.05
CA ASN A 62 -8.61 0.34 1.21
C ASN A 62 -7.37 -0.06 2.01
N LEU A 63 -6.29 -0.44 1.32
CA LEU A 63 -5.03 -0.82 1.96
C LEU A 63 -4.39 0.39 2.66
N THR A 64 -4.32 1.54 1.98
CA THR A 64 -3.86 2.80 2.58
C THR A 64 -4.68 3.16 3.82
N HIS A 65 -6.02 3.05 3.75
CA HIS A 65 -6.90 3.32 4.88
C HIS A 65 -6.68 2.34 6.04
N LEU A 66 -6.60 1.04 5.75
CA LEU A 66 -6.34 0.00 6.75
C LEU A 66 -5.04 0.26 7.51
N LEU A 67 -3.95 0.57 6.79
CA LEU A 67 -2.66 0.87 7.40
C LEU A 67 -2.71 2.15 8.23
N SER A 68 -3.37 3.20 7.73
CA SER A 68 -3.55 4.48 8.44
C SER A 68 -4.32 4.31 9.76
N GLN A 69 -5.37 3.47 9.76
CA GLN A 69 -6.13 3.16 10.98
C GLN A 69 -5.38 2.22 11.94
N THR A 70 -4.58 1.30 11.38
CA THR A 70 -3.82 0.34 12.19
C THR A 70 -2.70 1.06 12.93
N PHE A 71 -1.97 1.93 12.24
CA PHE A 71 -0.75 2.61 12.70
C PHE A 71 -0.98 4.13 12.83
N SER A 72 -1.96 4.52 13.65
CA SER A 72 -2.45 5.91 13.72
C SER A 72 -1.48 6.91 14.36
N GLY A 73 -0.51 6.43 15.14
CA GLY A 73 0.52 7.26 15.79
C GLY A 73 1.89 7.15 15.14
N GLN A 74 2.05 6.24 14.17
CA GLN A 74 3.34 5.90 13.58
C GLN A 74 3.42 6.42 12.16
N PHE A 75 4.65 6.75 11.75
CA PHE A 75 4.91 7.14 10.38
C PHE A 75 4.99 5.90 9.49
N VAL A 76 4.18 5.87 8.41
CA VAL A 76 4.26 4.85 7.38
C VAL A 76 5.03 5.42 6.20
N PHE A 77 6.10 4.74 5.79
CA PHE A 77 6.89 5.07 4.60
C PHE A 77 6.50 4.13 3.46
N PRO A 78 5.52 4.50 2.62
CA PRO A 78 5.14 3.72 1.45
C PRO A 78 6.18 3.86 0.33
N VAL A 79 6.41 2.79 -0.43
CA VAL A 79 7.22 2.76 -1.65
C VAL A 79 6.45 1.98 -2.70
N LEU A 80 6.57 2.36 -3.97
CA LEU A 80 5.95 1.62 -5.08
C LEU A 80 6.66 0.29 -5.32
N GLY A 81 5.87 -0.78 -5.43
CA GLY A 81 6.31 -2.09 -5.91
C GLY A 81 6.25 -2.20 -7.43
N HIS A 82 6.59 -3.36 -7.97
CA HIS A 82 6.60 -3.59 -9.42
C HIS A 82 5.20 -3.60 -10.03
N ASP A 83 4.19 -4.01 -9.25
CA ASP A 83 2.79 -4.12 -9.67
C ASP A 83 1.93 -2.91 -9.30
N ASP A 84 2.49 -1.96 -8.56
CA ASP A 84 1.81 -0.71 -8.23
C ASP A 84 1.75 0.24 -9.44
N PRO A 85 0.70 1.06 -9.53
CA PRO A 85 0.46 1.91 -10.69
C PRO A 85 1.21 3.24 -10.58
N GLY A 86 1.28 3.95 -11.70
CA GLY A 86 1.80 5.31 -11.80
C GLY A 86 2.90 5.46 -12.84
N TRP A 87 3.64 4.38 -13.12
CA TRP A 87 4.84 4.43 -13.96
C TRP A 87 4.57 4.18 -15.45
N ASN A 88 3.61 3.31 -15.80
CA ASN A 88 3.37 2.98 -17.20
C ASN A 88 2.52 4.07 -17.91
N PRO A 89 2.83 4.42 -19.16
CA PRO A 89 1.93 5.20 -20.00
C PRO A 89 0.57 4.52 -20.16
N GLY A 90 -0.52 5.30 -20.12
CA GLY A 90 -1.89 4.79 -20.32
C GLY A 90 -2.57 4.22 -19.06
N GLU A 91 -1.87 4.13 -17.94
CA GLU A 91 -2.51 3.84 -16.65
C GLU A 91 -3.41 4.98 -16.19
N ARG A 92 -4.51 4.61 -15.53
CA ARG A 92 -5.50 5.52 -14.95
C ARG A 92 -4.92 6.32 -13.78
N LEU A 93 -4.06 5.70 -12.99
CA LEU A 93 -3.33 6.39 -11.92
C LEU A 93 -1.95 6.81 -12.44
N ARG A 94 -1.56 8.02 -12.07
CA ARG A 94 -0.21 8.56 -12.19
C ARG A 94 0.40 8.67 -10.79
N TYR A 95 1.71 8.92 -10.70
CA TYR A 95 2.36 9.17 -9.41
C TYR A 95 1.66 10.21 -8.56
N ARG A 96 1.14 11.30 -9.16
CA ARG A 96 0.37 12.33 -8.44
C ARG A 96 -0.85 11.79 -7.71
N ASP A 97 -1.53 10.81 -8.30
CA ASP A 97 -2.76 10.26 -7.72
C ASP A 97 -2.43 9.32 -6.56
N VAL A 98 -1.33 8.58 -6.67
CA VAL A 98 -0.81 7.73 -5.59
C VAL A 98 -0.27 8.60 -4.44
N ALA A 99 0.49 9.65 -4.75
CA ALA A 99 0.94 10.65 -3.77
C ALA A 99 -0.24 11.28 -3.03
N HIS A 100 -1.36 11.55 -3.71
CA HIS A 100 -2.56 12.07 -3.05
C HIS A 100 -3.14 11.10 -2.02
N PHE A 101 -3.04 9.79 -2.21
CA PHE A 101 -3.47 8.82 -1.19
C PHE A 101 -2.52 8.81 0.01
N TRP A 102 -1.23 9.05 -0.20
CA TRP A 102 -0.17 8.96 0.82
C TRP A 102 0.22 10.30 1.44
N SER A 103 -0.39 11.41 1.02
CA SER A 103 -0.03 12.77 1.45
C SER A 103 -0.20 13.03 2.94
N HIS A 104 -1.04 12.24 3.62
CA HIS A 104 -1.19 12.33 5.07
C HIS A 104 0.00 11.74 5.84
N TRP A 105 0.84 10.93 5.19
CA TRP A 105 2.11 10.46 5.74
C TRP A 105 3.25 11.34 5.26
N LEU A 106 3.33 11.68 3.98
CA LEU A 106 4.53 12.28 3.40
C LEU A 106 4.56 13.81 3.52
N PRO A 107 5.71 14.42 3.89
CA PRO A 107 5.88 15.87 3.84
C PRO A 107 5.85 16.39 2.40
N ASP A 108 5.63 17.70 2.24
CA ASP A 108 5.46 18.34 0.93
C ASP A 108 6.68 18.13 0.01
N GLU A 109 7.90 18.17 0.55
CA GLU A 109 9.14 17.95 -0.21
C GLU A 109 9.23 16.52 -0.75
N ALA A 110 8.78 15.53 0.04
CA ALA A 110 8.70 14.14 -0.40
C ALA A 110 7.64 13.96 -1.50
N ILE A 111 6.48 14.61 -1.35
CA ILE A 111 5.42 14.58 -2.37
C ILE A 111 5.90 15.19 -3.69
N GLN A 112 6.71 16.26 -3.66
CA GLN A 112 7.24 16.89 -4.88
C GLN A 112 8.11 15.92 -5.69
N THR A 113 9.06 15.25 -5.05
CA THR A 113 9.93 14.27 -5.72
C THR A 113 9.15 13.03 -6.15
N PHE A 114 8.19 12.59 -5.33
CA PHE A 114 7.32 11.47 -5.67
C PHE A 114 6.50 11.74 -6.94
N ASN A 115 5.92 12.94 -7.07
CA ASN A 115 5.13 13.31 -8.24
C ASN A 115 5.93 13.25 -9.56
N ILE A 116 7.25 13.45 -9.49
CA ILE A 116 8.13 13.43 -10.64
C ILE A 116 8.50 11.99 -11.02
N GLY A 117 8.89 11.18 -10.04
CA GLY A 117 9.56 9.91 -10.33
C GLY A 117 9.13 8.70 -9.50
N GLY A 118 8.13 8.84 -8.62
CA GLY A 118 7.69 7.76 -7.74
C GLY A 118 8.69 7.41 -6.63
N TYR A 119 9.67 8.29 -6.36
CA TYR A 119 10.67 8.15 -5.31
C TYR A 119 10.69 9.42 -4.45
N TYR A 120 11.20 9.31 -3.22
CA TYR A 120 11.37 10.44 -2.32
C TYR A 120 12.43 10.14 -1.26
N THR A 121 12.83 11.17 -0.54
CA THR A 121 13.63 11.07 0.68
C THR A 121 12.93 11.81 1.80
N ILE A 122 13.15 11.38 3.05
CA ILE A 122 12.71 12.09 4.25
C ILE A 122 13.93 12.18 5.17
N GLU A 123 14.27 13.41 5.56
CA GLU A 123 15.22 13.64 6.64
C GLU A 123 14.49 13.59 7.97
N LEU A 124 14.83 12.61 8.81
CA LEU A 124 14.41 12.57 10.20
C LEU A 124 15.26 13.59 10.96
N LYS A 125 14.63 14.66 11.46
CA LYS A 125 15.25 15.63 12.35
C LYS A 125 15.17 15.18 13.80
#